data_AF-B1JC03-F1
#
_entry.id   AF-B1JC03-F1
#
_cell.length_a   1.000
_cell.length_b   1.000
_cell.length_c   1.000
_cell.angle_alpha   90.00
_cell.angle_beta   90.00
_cell.angle_gamma   90.00
#
_symmetry.space_group_name_H-M   'P 1'
#
loop_
_entity.id
_entity.type
_entity.pdbx_description
1 polymer ?
#
loop_
_entity_poly.entity_id
_entity_poly.type
_entity_poly.pdbx_seq_one_letter_code
_entity_poly.pdbx_strand_id
1 'polypeptide(L)'
;MNNIGLIAEQQNYITIGGLMLLVGAVMVIAGRRREAAVGVSGDSRACPMCAETIKVAAVKCKHCGSDLSASPTAIIDQAAALGSDVDKVDTPIWIARAVILAVFIGIILFSLIRHG
;
A
#
# COMPACT_ATOMS: atom_id res chain seq x y z
N MET A 1 48.73 -19.15 -21.21
CA MET A 1 48.59 -18.59 -19.85
C MET A 1 47.37 -17.71 -19.88
N ASN A 2 46.24 -18.29 -19.49
CA ASN A 2 44.94 -17.69 -19.77
C ASN A 2 44.49 -16.89 -18.57
N ASN A 3 44.25 -15.61 -18.84
CA ASN A 3 43.98 -14.56 -17.89
C ASN A 3 42.52 -14.66 -17.41
N ILE A 4 42.23 -15.69 -16.63
CA ILE A 4 40.92 -15.91 -15.97
C ILE A 4 40.57 -14.81 -14.94
N GLY A 5 41.55 -13.98 -14.56
CA GLY A 5 41.39 -12.91 -13.56
C GLY A 5 40.62 -11.67 -14.02
N LEU A 6 40.39 -11.46 -15.32
CA LEU A 6 39.69 -10.25 -15.81
C LEU A 6 38.16 -10.38 -15.89
N ILE A 7 37.61 -11.60 -15.76
CA ILE A 7 36.17 -11.85 -15.93
C ILE A 7 35.41 -11.79 -14.58
N ALA A 8 36.10 -12.04 -13.46
CA ALA A 8 35.52 -11.96 -12.12
C ALA A 8 35.16 -10.52 -11.69
N GLU A 9 35.92 -9.53 -12.17
CA GLU A 9 35.68 -8.10 -11.91
C GLU A 9 34.34 -7.63 -12.51
N GLN A 10 33.99 -8.11 -13.73
CA GLN A 10 32.77 -7.69 -14.43
C GLN A 10 31.49 -8.37 -13.94
N GLN A 11 31.58 -9.57 -13.36
CA GLN A 11 30.39 -10.27 -12.84
C GLN A 11 29.76 -9.57 -11.62
N ASN A 12 30.57 -8.88 -10.81
CA ASN A 12 30.09 -8.16 -9.63
C ASN A 12 29.15 -7.00 -10.00
N TYR A 13 29.42 -6.32 -11.11
CA TYR A 13 28.61 -5.21 -11.57
C TYR A 13 27.21 -5.64 -12.05
N ILE A 14 27.10 -6.81 -12.69
CA ILE A 14 25.82 -7.34 -13.17
C ILE A 14 24.93 -7.76 -11.99
N THR A 15 25.50 -8.38 -10.95
CA THR A 15 24.76 -8.78 -9.75
C THR A 15 24.28 -7.59 -8.92
N ILE A 16 25.12 -6.57 -8.76
CA ILE A 16 24.75 -5.34 -8.03
C ILE A 16 23.67 -4.55 -8.82
N GLY A 17 23.82 -4.47 -10.14
CA GLY A 17 22.83 -3.85 -11.03
C GLY A 17 21.47 -4.54 -10.98
N GLY A 18 21.46 -5.88 -10.99
CA GLY A 18 20.24 -6.68 -10.85
C GLY A 18 19.52 -6.44 -9.51
N LEU A 19 20.27 -6.37 -8.41
CA LEU A 19 19.70 -6.09 -7.09
C LEU A 19 19.09 -4.68 -7.01
N MET A 20 19.79 -3.66 -7.51
CA MET A 20 19.27 -2.29 -7.52
C MET A 20 18.01 -2.13 -8.39
N LEU A 21 17.95 -2.83 -9.53
CA LEU A 21 16.78 -2.80 -10.40
C LEU A 21 15.58 -3.52 -9.76
N LEU A 22 15.80 -4.67 -9.11
CA LEU A 22 14.77 -5.37 -8.35
C LEU A 22 14.25 -4.55 -7.17
N VAL A 23 15.15 -3.95 -6.38
CA VAL A 23 14.78 -3.07 -5.26
C VAL A 23 13.98 -1.86 -5.75
N GLY A 24 14.43 -1.20 -6.83
CA GLY A 24 13.72 -0.08 -7.44
C GLY A 24 12.35 -0.46 -7.97
N ALA A 25 12.22 -1.59 -8.67
CA ALA A 25 10.95 -2.11 -9.15
C ALA A 25 9.97 -2.42 -8.00
N VAL A 26 10.46 -3.05 -6.92
CA VAL A 26 9.68 -3.32 -5.71
C VAL A 26 9.22 -2.02 -5.06
N MET A 27 10.08 -0.99 -4.99
CA MET A 27 9.74 0.30 -4.39
C MET A 27 8.71 1.09 -5.22
N VAL A 28 8.75 1.00 -6.55
CA VAL A 28 7.74 1.61 -7.45
C VAL A 28 6.40 0.86 -7.35
N ILE A 29 6.42 -0.47 -7.29
CA ILE A 29 5.21 -1.29 -7.20
C ILE A 29 4.57 -1.18 -5.80
N ALA A 30 5.37 -1.13 -4.74
CA ALA A 30 4.91 -1.02 -3.35
C ALA A 30 4.64 0.43 -2.90
N GLY A 31 5.31 1.43 -3.51
CA GLY A 31 5.29 2.83 -3.08
C GLY A 31 4.08 3.65 -3.52
N ARG A 32 3.21 3.13 -4.40
CA ARG A 32 2.02 3.85 -4.88
C ARG A 32 0.88 3.98 -3.87
N ARG A 33 1.09 3.64 -2.59
CA ARG A 33 0.04 3.68 -1.55
C ARG A 33 0.43 4.55 -0.36
N ARG A 34 0.78 5.82 -0.59
CA ARG A 34 1.00 6.78 0.52
C ARG A 34 0.40 8.16 0.29
N GLU A 35 -0.75 8.32 -0.35
CA GLU A 35 -1.51 9.58 -0.27
C GLU A 35 -3.02 9.34 -0.33
N ALA A 36 -3.61 8.77 0.73
CA ALA A 36 -5.05 8.90 1.04
C ALA A 36 -5.36 8.37 2.44
N ALA A 37 -4.61 8.79 3.46
CA ALA A 37 -5.09 8.73 4.84
C ALA A 37 -5.54 10.13 5.22
N VAL A 38 -6.71 10.52 4.74
CA VAL A 38 -7.48 11.62 5.32
C VAL A 38 -7.85 11.16 6.73
N GLY A 39 -6.99 11.51 7.68
CA GLY A 39 -7.28 11.38 9.10
C GLY A 39 -8.37 12.37 9.46
N VAL A 40 -9.62 11.93 9.46
CA VAL A 40 -10.69 12.63 10.19
C VAL A 40 -10.87 11.89 11.51
N SER A 41 -9.95 12.19 12.42
CA SER A 41 -10.17 12.02 13.85
C SER A 41 -10.70 13.36 14.36
N GLY A 42 -11.97 13.39 14.78
CA GLY A 42 -12.50 14.44 15.64
C GLY A 42 -13.74 15.15 15.11
N ASP A 43 -14.92 14.54 15.32
CA ASP A 43 -16.24 15.16 15.46
C ASP A 43 -16.69 16.18 14.40
N SER A 44 -16.01 16.27 13.27
CA SER A 44 -16.25 17.27 12.23
C SER A 44 -16.36 16.61 10.85
N ARG A 45 -17.34 17.04 10.07
CA ARG A 45 -17.60 16.63 8.68
C ARG A 45 -17.76 17.86 7.81
N ALA A 46 -17.52 17.74 6.51
CA ALA A 46 -17.87 18.80 5.58
C ALA A 46 -19.39 18.84 5.35
N CYS A 47 -19.96 20.05 5.24
CA CYS A 47 -21.36 20.22 4.85
C CYS A 47 -21.55 19.85 3.37
N PRO A 48 -22.51 18.99 3.00
CA PRO A 48 -22.71 18.58 1.61
C PRO A 48 -23.20 19.70 0.69
N MET A 49 -23.73 20.79 1.26
CA MET A 49 -24.30 21.90 0.48
C MET A 49 -23.30 23.03 0.23
N CYS A 50 -22.36 23.28 1.14
CA CYS A 50 -21.45 24.42 1.06
C CYS A 50 -19.97 24.08 1.34
N ALA A 51 -19.65 22.78 1.50
CA ALA A 51 -18.31 22.24 1.76
C ALA A 51 -17.61 22.74 3.05
N GLU A 52 -18.29 23.52 3.88
CA GLU A 52 -17.72 24.08 5.10
C GLU A 52 -17.58 23.02 6.20
N THR A 53 -16.57 23.17 7.05
CA THR A 53 -16.32 22.21 8.15
C THR A 53 -17.32 22.44 9.29
N ILE A 54 -18.14 21.43 9.58
CA ILE A 54 -19.19 21.47 10.61
C ILE A 54 -19.09 20.28 11.55
N LYS A 55 -19.70 20.35 12.73
CA LYS A 55 -19.74 19.20 13.65
C LYS A 55 -20.55 18.05 13.04
N VAL A 56 -20.15 16.80 13.28
CA VAL A 56 -20.88 15.59 12.85
C VAL A 56 -22.28 15.57 13.45
N ALA A 57 -22.42 15.99 14.71
CA ALA A 57 -23.70 16.13 15.40
C ALA A 57 -24.53 17.36 14.94
N ALA A 58 -24.06 18.16 13.98
CA ALA A 58 -24.81 19.32 13.51
C ALA A 58 -26.03 18.89 12.69
N VAL A 59 -27.22 19.19 13.23
CA VAL A 59 -28.52 19.04 12.56
C VAL A 59 -28.74 20.14 11.52
N LYS A 60 -28.02 21.26 11.61
CA LYS A 60 -28.12 22.40 10.68
C LYS A 60 -26.77 23.06 10.46
N CYS A 61 -26.47 23.43 9.22
CA CYS A 61 -25.25 24.18 8.88
C CYS A 61 -25.39 25.67 9.27
N LYS A 62 -24.40 26.23 9.98
CA LYS A 62 -24.40 27.67 10.35
C LYS A 62 -24.10 28.60 9.17
N HIS A 63 -23.41 28.12 8.13
CA HIS A 63 -22.97 28.94 7.01
C HIS A 63 -24.03 29.04 5.90
N CYS A 64 -24.66 27.93 5.51
CA CYS A 64 -25.67 27.92 4.45
C CYS A 64 -27.11 27.71 4.96
N GLY A 65 -27.30 27.39 6.24
CA GLY A 65 -28.62 27.16 6.82
C GLY A 65 -29.30 25.87 6.38
N SER A 66 -28.63 24.96 5.66
CA SER A 66 -29.23 23.69 5.23
C SER A 66 -29.44 22.74 6.41
N ASP A 67 -30.61 22.11 6.46
CA ASP A 67 -30.93 21.08 7.44
C ASP A 67 -30.28 19.74 7.03
N LEU A 68 -29.54 19.13 7.95
CA LEU A 68 -28.79 17.89 7.78
C LEU A 68 -29.37 16.75 8.62
N SER A 69 -30.61 16.93 9.08
CA SER A 69 -31.39 16.01 9.94
C SER A 69 -31.87 14.74 9.24
N ALA A 70 -31.67 14.63 7.93
CA ALA A 70 -32.01 13.42 7.18
C ALA A 70 -30.96 12.35 7.50
N SER A 71 -31.18 11.60 8.58
CA SER A 71 -30.70 10.23 8.72
C SER A 71 -31.71 9.32 8.05
N PRO A 72 -31.54 8.93 6.77
CA PRO A 72 -32.29 7.82 6.25
C PRO A 72 -31.64 6.55 6.79
N THR A 73 -32.08 6.11 7.96
CA THR A 73 -31.92 4.73 8.45
C THR A 73 -32.72 3.74 7.57
N ALA A 74 -32.90 4.04 6.29
CA ALA A 74 -33.74 3.31 5.33
C ALA A 74 -33.12 3.25 3.92
N ILE A 75 -31.82 3.49 3.75
CA ILE A 75 -31.10 3.16 2.49
C ILE A 75 -29.86 2.29 2.71
N ILE A 76 -29.73 1.69 3.90
CA ILE A 76 -28.71 0.66 4.17
C ILE A 76 -29.23 -0.70 3.71
N ASP A 77 -29.55 -0.85 2.42
CA ASP A 77 -29.80 -2.20 1.85
C ASP A 77 -29.40 -2.35 0.38
N GLN A 78 -29.16 -1.27 -0.38
CA GLN A 78 -28.97 -1.40 -1.83
C GLN A 78 -27.79 -0.56 -2.35
N ALA A 79 -26.63 -0.69 -1.70
CA ALA A 79 -25.35 -0.26 -2.27
C ALA A 79 -24.18 -1.22 -1.93
N ALA A 80 -24.47 -2.39 -1.36
CA ALA A 80 -23.47 -3.40 -0.99
C ALA A 80 -23.17 -4.41 -2.12
N ALA A 81 -23.62 -4.17 -3.36
CA ALA A 81 -23.50 -5.13 -4.45
C ALA A 81 -22.61 -4.69 -5.64
N LEU A 82 -21.98 -3.51 -5.62
CA LEU A 82 -21.15 -3.04 -6.75
C LEU A 82 -19.90 -2.25 -6.33
N GLY A 83 -19.18 -2.72 -5.31
CA GLY A 83 -17.92 -2.06 -4.95
C GLY A 83 -17.00 -2.91 -4.08
N SER A 84 -15.89 -3.35 -4.70
CA SER A 84 -14.62 -3.67 -4.05
C SER A 84 -14.56 -4.91 -3.15
N ASP A 85 -14.62 -6.10 -3.77
CA ASP A 85 -13.95 -7.28 -3.21
C ASP A 85 -12.48 -7.31 -3.66
N VAL A 86 -11.70 -6.28 -3.27
CA VAL A 86 -10.23 -6.28 -3.37
C VAL A 86 -9.58 -5.83 -2.06
N ASP A 87 -10.37 -5.40 -1.08
CA ASP A 87 -9.86 -4.79 0.15
C ASP A 87 -10.08 -5.70 1.36
N LYS A 88 -9.29 -6.77 1.42
CA LYS A 88 -8.72 -7.36 2.64
C LYS A 88 -7.86 -8.55 2.25
N VAL A 89 -6.66 -8.27 1.77
CA VAL A 89 -5.59 -9.21 2.08
C VAL A 89 -5.24 -8.95 3.55
N ASP A 90 -6.03 -9.52 4.45
CA ASP A 90 -5.64 -9.82 5.84
C ASP A 90 -4.48 -10.83 5.78
N THR A 91 -3.38 -10.47 5.12
CA THR A 91 -2.22 -11.34 4.98
C THR A 91 -1.68 -11.47 6.38
N PRO A 92 -1.83 -12.64 7.02
CA PRO A 92 -1.43 -12.79 8.39
C PRO A 92 0.09 -12.62 8.44
N ILE A 93 0.57 -11.98 9.51
CA ILE A 93 1.98 -11.61 9.69
C ILE A 93 2.93 -12.80 9.45
N TRP A 94 2.47 -14.04 9.71
CA TRP A 94 3.22 -15.26 9.44
C TRP A 94 3.45 -15.54 7.95
N ILE A 95 2.51 -15.21 7.05
CA ILE A 95 2.69 -15.37 5.59
C ILE A 95 3.74 -14.38 5.09
N ALA A 96 3.66 -13.11 5.51
CA ALA A 96 4.68 -12.12 5.15
C ALA A 96 6.08 -12.55 5.62
N ARG A 97 6.20 -13.08 6.85
CA ARG A 97 7.46 -13.63 7.37
C ARG A 97 7.92 -14.88 6.60
N ALA A 98 7.01 -15.77 6.23
CA ALA A 98 7.33 -16.97 5.47
C ALA A 98 7.86 -16.63 4.07
N VAL A 99 7.23 -15.68 3.38
CA VAL A 99 7.69 -15.20 2.07
C VAL A 99 9.08 -14.57 2.17
N ILE A 100 9.30 -13.71 3.18
CA ILE A 100 10.62 -13.12 3.42
C ILE A 100 11.67 -14.22 3.65
N LEU A 101 11.39 -15.18 4.53
CA LEU A 101 12.32 -16.29 4.80
C LEU A 101 12.61 -17.13 3.54
N ALA A 102 11.60 -17.43 2.73
CA ALA A 102 11.78 -18.18 1.49
C ALA A 102 12.68 -17.46 0.49
N VAL A 103 12.53 -16.13 0.36
CA VAL A 103 13.40 -15.30 -0.50
C VAL A 103 14.84 -15.30 0.01
N PHE A 104 15.04 -15.11 1.32
CA PHE A 104 16.37 -15.15 1.93
C PHE A 104 17.05 -16.52 1.76
N ILE A 105 16.32 -17.62 2.00
CA ILE A 105 16.83 -18.99 1.81
C ILE A 105 17.20 -19.22 0.35
N GLY A 106 16.37 -18.78 -0.60
CA GLY A 106 16.65 -18.89 -2.03
C GLY A 106 17.92 -18.15 -2.44
N ILE A 107 18.12 -16.93 -1.92
CA ILE A 107 19.36 -16.15 -2.16
C ILE A 107 20.58 -16.88 -1.60
N ILE A 108 20.50 -17.39 -0.37
CA ILE A 108 21.61 -18.12 0.28
C ILE A 108 21.96 -19.37 -0.52
N LEU A 109 20.96 -20.19 -0.89
CA LEU A 109 21.19 -21.40 -1.69
C LEU A 109 21.77 -21.06 -3.07
N PHE A 110 21.27 -20.03 -3.72
CA PHE A 110 21.79 -19.58 -5.00
C PHE A 110 23.26 -19.12 -4.90
N SER A 111 23.61 -18.38 -3.85
CA SER A 111 25.00 -17.99 -3.57
C SER A 111 25.88 -19.22 -3.33
N LEU A 112 25.42 -20.21 -2.56
CA LEU A 112 26.18 -21.43 -2.30
C LEU A 112 26.41 -22.26 -3.57
N ILE A 113 25.41 -22.40 -4.43
CA ILE A 113 25.51 -23.12 -5.71
C ILE A 113 26.40 -22.37 -6.72
N ARG A 114 26.47 -21.04 -6.61
CA ARG A 114 27.30 -20.20 -7.49
C ARG A 114 28.77 -20.17 -7.08
N HIS A 115 29.06 -20.31 -5.79
CA HIS A 115 30.40 -20.19 -5.22
C HIS A 115 31.07 -21.53 -4.88
N GLY A 116 30.36 -22.66 -5.00
CA GLY A 116 30.93 -24.02 -4.92
C GLY A 116 31.16 -24.61 -6.29
#